data_AF-A0A7M1T384-F1
#
_entry.id   AF-A0A7M1T384-F1
#
_cell.length_a   1.000
_cell.length_b   1.000
_cell.length_c   1.000
_cell.angle_alpha   90.00
_cell.angle_beta   90.00
_cell.angle_gamma   90.00
#
_symmetry.space_group_name_H-M   'P 1'
#
loop_
_entity.id
_entity.type
_entity.pdbx_description
1 polymer ?
#
loop_
_entity_poly.entity_id
_entity_poly.type
_entity_poly.pdbx_seq_one_letter_code
_entity_poly.pdbx_strand_id
1 'polypeptide(L)'
;MHSEELTLTMDAAVIRRARKYASAHNTDLSKLVENYLTNLDSDVSEIPLSPQVQKILSGKSIPGNLSDEELKEIYYDYQEKKHG
;
A
#
# COMPACT_ATOMS: atom_id res chain seq x y z
N MET A 1 24.65 -7.29 -7.22
CA MET A 1 24.19 -6.58 -6.01
C MET A 1 25.10 -6.99 -4.88
N HIS A 2 25.66 -6.03 -4.14
CA HIS A 2 26.33 -6.30 -2.88
C HIS A 2 25.28 -6.25 -1.78
N SER A 3 25.26 -7.26 -0.90
CA SER A 3 24.38 -7.30 0.27
C SER A 3 25.24 -7.15 1.51
N GLU A 4 24.88 -6.22 2.39
CA GLU A 4 25.48 -6.04 3.71
C GLU A 4 24.47 -6.44 4.79
N GLU A 5 24.96 -7.06 5.87
CA GLU A 5 24.12 -7.47 7.00
C GLU A 5 24.14 -6.41 8.09
N LEU A 6 22.94 -5.96 8.51
CA LEU A 6 22.77 -5.04 9.63
C LEU A 6 22.20 -5.78 10.84
N THR A 7 22.94 -5.79 11.94
CA THR A 7 22.48 -6.33 13.23
C THR A 7 22.09 -5.19 14.16
N LEU A 8 20.86 -5.21 14.69
CA LEU A 8 20.35 -4.18 15.59
C LEU A 8 19.92 -4.80 16.92
N THR A 9 20.45 -4.26 18.02
CA THR A 9 20.01 -4.59 19.38
C THR A 9 18.90 -3.63 19.82
N MET A 10 17.79 -4.17 20.29
CA MET A 10 16.64 -3.40 20.72
C MET A 10 15.84 -4.16 21.79
N ASP A 11 14.92 -3.46 22.44
CA ASP A 11 14.04 -4.05 23.44
C ASP A 11 13.16 -5.19 22.87
N ALA A 12 13.02 -6.28 23.63
CA ALA A 12 12.30 -7.46 23.19
C ALA A 12 10.80 -7.21 22.92
N ALA A 13 10.18 -6.28 23.64
CA ALA A 13 8.79 -5.89 23.40
C ALA A 13 8.65 -5.11 22.08
N VAL A 14 9.66 -4.32 21.70
CA VAL A 14 9.71 -3.66 20.38
C VAL A 14 9.76 -4.70 19.27
N ILE A 15 10.67 -5.68 19.36
CA ILE A 15 10.77 -6.78 18.37
C ILE A 15 9.45 -7.52 18.23
N ARG A 16 8.78 -7.82 19.35
CA ARG A 16 7.50 -8.55 19.35
C ARG A 16 6.40 -7.75 18.64
N ARG A 17 6.29 -6.45 18.90
CA ARG A 17 5.32 -5.59 18.20
C ARG A 17 5.62 -5.50 16.71
N ALA A 18 6.88 -5.33 16.34
CA ALA A 18 7.30 -5.25 14.95
C ALA A 18 7.01 -6.56 14.18
N ARG A 19 7.29 -7.73 14.78
CA ARG A 19 6.90 -9.03 14.19
C ARG A 19 5.40 -9.15 13.99
N LYS A 20 4.60 -8.78 15.00
CA LYS A 20 3.13 -8.82 14.89
C LYS A 20 2.63 -7.93 13.74
N TYR A 21 3.19 -6.73 13.62
CA TYR A 21 2.87 -5.82 12.52
C TYR A 21 3.24 -6.41 11.16
N ALA A 22 4.46 -6.95 11.03
CA ALA A 22 4.95 -7.55 9.79
C ALA A 22 4.04 -8.70 9.33
N SER A 23 3.68 -9.62 10.25
CA SER A 23 2.76 -10.72 9.95
C SER A 23 1.37 -10.22 9.52
N ALA A 24 0.82 -9.19 10.18
CA ALA A 24 -0.47 -8.62 9.82
C ALA A 24 -0.48 -7.96 8.43
N HIS A 25 0.68 -7.51 7.94
CA HIS A 25 0.83 -6.84 6.65
C HIS A 25 1.51 -7.72 5.59
N ASN A 26 1.60 -9.05 5.82
CA ASN A 26 2.21 -10.01 4.91
C ASN A 26 3.64 -9.61 4.46
N THR A 27 4.46 -9.11 5.39
CA THR A 27 5.85 -8.69 5.17
C THR A 27 6.76 -9.25 6.26
N ASP A 28 8.07 -9.09 6.09
CA ASP A 28 9.09 -9.41 7.09
C ASP A 28 9.77 -8.14 7.66
N LEU A 29 10.54 -8.33 8.74
CA LEU A 29 11.25 -7.26 9.44
C LEU A 29 12.34 -6.61 8.58
N SER A 30 13.10 -7.39 7.82
CA SER A 30 14.19 -6.88 7.00
C SER A 30 13.64 -5.94 5.94
N LYS A 31 12.58 -6.35 5.25
CA LYS A 31 11.88 -5.55 4.25
C LYS A 31 11.25 -4.28 4.82
N LEU A 32 10.71 -4.35 6.05
CA LEU A 32 10.20 -3.15 6.72
C LEU A 32 11.31 -2.13 7.01
N VAL A 33 12.44 -2.59 7.54
CA VAL A 33 13.58 -1.73 7.85
C VAL A 33 14.21 -1.18 6.57
N GLU A 34 14.44 -2.02 5.57
CA GLU A 34 14.97 -1.62 4.27
C GLU A 34 14.09 -0.56 3.60
N ASN A 35 12.76 -0.76 3.58
CA ASN A 35 11.82 0.23 3.05
C ASN A 35 11.92 1.56 3.81
N TYR A 36 11.99 1.53 5.15
CA TYR A 36 12.10 2.74 5.94
C TYR A 36 13.41 3.48 5.65
N LEU A 37 14.53 2.77 5.66
CA LEU A 37 15.86 3.33 5.42
C LEU A 37 15.98 3.90 4.00
N THR A 38 15.41 3.23 3.00
CA THR A 38 15.38 3.71 1.61
C THR A 38 14.65 5.05 1.47
N ASN A 39 13.61 5.27 2.29
CA ASN A 39 12.82 6.49 2.25
C ASN A 39 13.39 7.64 3.13
N LEU A 40 14.51 7.44 3.84
CA LEU A 40 15.12 8.49 4.66
C LEU A 40 15.72 9.63 3.82
N ASP A 41 16.23 9.30 2.63
CA ASP A 41 16.86 10.27 1.71
C ASP A 41 15.87 10.88 0.72
N SER A 42 14.61 10.43 0.76
CA SER A 42 13.54 10.97 -0.07
C SER A 42 13.01 12.22 0.62
N ASP A 43 13.12 13.39 -0.02
CA ASP A 43 12.39 14.59 0.39
C ASP A 43 10.94 14.17 0.69
N VAL A 44 10.47 14.46 1.90
CA VAL A 44 9.22 13.93 2.49
C VAL A 44 7.97 14.27 1.64
N SER A 45 8.13 15.07 0.59
CA SER A 45 7.12 15.34 -0.44
C SER A 45 6.82 14.17 -1.39
N GLU A 46 7.68 13.14 -1.47
CA GLU A 46 7.53 12.05 -2.44
C GLU A 46 7.52 10.66 -1.80
N ILE A 47 6.86 10.46 -0.65
CA ILE A 47 6.50 9.09 -0.25
C ILE A 47 5.51 8.58 -1.32
N PRO A 48 5.92 7.71 -2.25
CA PRO A 48 5.00 7.25 -3.27
C PRO A 48 4.04 6.34 -2.52
N LEU A 49 2.80 6.78 -2.40
CA LEU A 49 1.72 5.93 -1.92
C LEU A 49 1.86 4.58 -2.63
N SER A 50 1.87 3.47 -1.88
CA SER A 50 1.99 2.14 -2.48
C SER A 50 1.03 2.04 -3.69
N PRO A 51 1.39 1.38 -4.81
CA PRO A 51 0.49 1.22 -5.95
C PRO A 51 -0.90 0.69 -5.55
N GLN A 52 -0.99 -0.05 -4.46
CA GLN A 52 -2.26 -0.50 -3.88
C GLN A 52 -3.05 0.65 -3.26
N VAL A 53 -2.40 1.52 -2.49
CA VAL A 53 -3.00 2.72 -1.89
C VAL A 53 -3.38 3.73 -2.97
N GLN A 54 -2.52 3.94 -3.98
CA GLN A 54 -2.86 4.73 -5.16
C GLN A 54 -4.06 4.14 -5.88
N LYS A 55 -4.17 2.81 -6.03
CA LYS A 55 -5.31 2.16 -6.69
C LYS A 55 -6.61 2.26 -5.87
N ILE A 56 -6.51 2.32 -4.54
CA ILE A 56 -7.66 2.59 -3.66
C ILE A 56 -8.11 4.05 -3.79
N LEU A 57 -7.17 4.99 -3.81
CA LEU A 57 -7.45 6.43 -3.92
C LEU A 57 -7.85 6.87 -5.34
N SER A 58 -7.24 6.28 -6.37
CA SER A 58 -7.57 6.46 -7.79
C SER A 58 -8.71 5.56 -8.24
N GLY A 59 -9.15 4.63 -7.38
CA GLY A 59 -10.37 3.87 -7.55
C GLY A 59 -11.52 4.85 -7.59
N LYS A 60 -11.86 5.26 -8.82
CA LYS A 60 -12.94 6.18 -9.23
C LYS A 60 -13.96 6.32 -8.10
N SER A 61 -13.86 7.41 -7.33
CA SER A 61 -14.85 7.72 -6.30
C SER A 61 -16.18 7.77 -7.03
N ILE A 62 -17.04 6.79 -6.75
CA ILE A 62 -18.42 6.82 -7.23
C ILE A 62 -19.06 7.96 -6.45
N PRO A 63 -19.46 9.06 -7.10
CA PRO A 63 -20.07 10.18 -6.40
C PRO A 63 -21.27 9.65 -5.60
N GLY A 64 -21.29 9.94 -4.30
CA GLY A 64 -22.27 9.36 -3.36
C GLY A 64 -23.72 9.84 -3.56
N ASN A 65 -23.99 10.58 -4.64
CA ASN A 65 -25.29 11.16 -4.98
C ASN A 65 -25.87 10.60 -6.30
N LEU A 66 -25.35 9.50 -6.83
CA LEU A 66 -25.90 8.86 -8.03
C LEU A 66 -27.18 8.08 -7.72
N SER A 67 -28.16 8.15 -8.61
CA SER A 67 -29.36 7.30 -8.55
C SER A 67 -29.04 5.86 -8.97
N ASP A 68 -29.93 4.93 -8.62
CA ASP A 68 -29.80 3.51 -8.96
C ASP A 68 -29.70 3.26 -10.48
N GLU A 69 -30.37 4.10 -11.28
CA GLU A 69 -30.31 4.08 -12.74
C GLU A 69 -28.93 4.52 -13.24
N GLU A 70 -28.37 5.60 -12.69
CA GLU A 70 -27.05 6.11 -13.08
C GLU A 70 -25.92 5.12 -12.74
N LEU A 71 -26.07 4.39 -11.62
CA LEU A 71 -25.14 3.34 -11.22
C LEU A 71 -25.16 2.14 -12.16
N LYS A 72 -26.36 1.75 -12.65
CA LYS A 72 -26.50 0.64 -13.61
C LYS A 72 -25.83 0.98 -14.92
N GLU A 73 -26.06 2.18 -15.45
CA GLU A 73 -25.43 2.63 -16.70
C GLU A 73 -23.91 2.59 -16.60
N ILE A 74 -23.32 3.14 -15.52
CA ILE A 74 -21.87 3.11 -15.29
C ILE A 74 -21.33 1.67 -15.24
N TYR A 75 -22.09 0.74 -14.64
CA TYR A 75 -21.72 -0.66 -14.55
C TYR A 75 -21.78 -1.38 -15.90
N TYR A 76 -22.84 -1.16 -16.69
CA TYR A 76 -22.96 -1.71 -18.04
C TYR A 76 -21.82 -1.23 -18.93
N ASP A 77 -21.54 0.07 -18.92
CA ASP A 77 -20.48 0.71 -19.70
C ASP A 77 -19.08 0.17 -19.35
N TYR A 78 -18.86 -0.16 -18.06
CA TYR A 78 -17.62 -0.80 -17.61
C TYR A 78 -17.49 -2.24 -18.11
N GLN A 79 -18.58 -3.02 -18.09
CA GLN A 79 -18.56 -4.42 -18.52
C GLN A 79 -18.34 -4.54 -20.03
N GLU A 80 -18.96 -3.67 -20.83
CA GLU A 80 -18.70 -3.60 -22.27
C GLU A 80 -17.25 -3.23 -22.57
N LYS A 81 -16.65 -2.26 -21.86
CA LYS A 81 -15.23 -1.92 -22.08
C LYS A 81 -14.24 -2.99 -21.67
N LYS A 82 -14.62 -3.85 -20.72
CA LYS A 82 -13.75 -4.92 -20.20
C LYS A 82 -13.84 -6.20 -21.02
N HIS A 83 -15.00 -6.45 -21.62
CA HIS A 83 -15.32 -7.73 -22.28
C HIS A 83 -15.73 -7.60 -23.76
N GLY A 84 -15.89 -6.37 -24.27
CA GLY A 84 -16.12 -6.04 -25.67
C GLY A 84 -14.86 -5.65 -26.42
#